data_AF-A0A939H2I4-F1
#
_entry.id   AF-A0A939H2I4-F1
#
_cell.length_a   1.000
_cell.length_b   1.000
_cell.length_c   1.000
_cell.angle_alpha   90.00
_cell.angle_beta   90.00
_cell.angle_gamma   90.00
#
_symmetry.space_group_name_H-M   'P 1'
#
loop_
_entity.id
_entity.type
_entity.pdbx_description
1 polymer ?
#
loop_
_entity_poly.entity_id
_entity_poly.type
_entity_poly.pdbx_seq_one_letter_code
_entity_poly.pdbx_strand_id
1 'polypeptide(L)' 'MKINNSETLKQALANIRLANLSLSPEVYALLKQALKDRNVDTNDIEILLKSYFSASPKS' A
#
# COMPACT_ATOMS: atom_id res chain seq x y z
N MET A 1 2.39 -2.89 -12.06
CA MET A 1 3.86 -2.77 -12.09
C MET A 1 4.41 -3.44 -10.83
N LYS A 2 5.47 -4.25 -10.92
CA LYS A 2 6.02 -4.91 -9.73
C LYS A 2 6.76 -3.93 -8.80
N ILE A 3 6.60 -4.10 -7.49
CA ILE A 3 7.40 -3.37 -6.51
C ILE A 3 8.75 -4.07 -6.36
N ASN A 4 9.76 -3.57 -7.08
CA ASN A 4 11.09 -4.18 -7.13
C ASN A 4 12.16 -3.43 -6.31
N ASN A 5 11.88 -2.19 -5.88
CA ASN A 5 12.78 -1.39 -5.06
C ASN A 5 12.29 -1.31 -3.60
N SER A 6 12.87 -2.16 -2.75
CA SER A 6 12.53 -2.21 -1.33
C SER A 6 12.91 -0.95 -0.55
N GLU A 7 13.92 -0.20 -0.98
CA GLU A 7 14.35 1.04 -0.31
C GLU A 7 13.35 2.16 -0.56
N THR A 8 12.91 2.32 -1.81
CA THR A 8 11.83 3.24 -2.16
C THR A 8 10.55 2.92 -1.37
N LEU A 9 10.20 1.63 -1.23
CA LEU A 9 9.04 1.22 -0.46
C LEU A 9 9.19 1.52 1.05
N LYS A 10 10.37 1.27 1.64
CA LYS A 10 10.65 1.63 3.04
C LYS A 10 10.52 3.14 3.26
N GLN A 11 11.07 3.95 2.35
CA GLN A 11 10.98 5.41 2.43
C GLN A 11 9.53 5.88 2.33
N ALA A 12 8.74 5.32 1.40
CA ALA A 12 7.33 5.65 1.27
C ALA A 12 6.54 5.32 2.56
N LEU A 13 6.77 4.15 3.15
CA LEU A 13 6.16 3.77 4.43
C LEU A 13 6.59 4.69 5.58
N ALA A 14 7.85 5.13 5.61
CA ALA A 14 8.31 6.10 6.58
C ALA A 14 7.61 7.46 6.40
N ASN A 15 7.49 7.96 5.18
CA ASN A 15 6.81 9.21 4.86
C ASN A 15 5.34 9.19 5.30
N ILE A 16 4.62 8.09 5.07
CA ILE A 16 3.22 7.90 5.50
C ILE A 16 3.11 8.02 7.02
N ARG A 17 4.02 7.37 7.76
CA ARG A 17 4.05 7.43 9.24
C ARG A 17 4.38 8.84 9.74
N LEU A 18 5.33 9.52 9.11
CA LEU A 18 5.72 10.90 9.44
C LEU A 18 4.58 11.89 9.20
N ALA A 19 3.79 11.68 8.15
CA ALA A 19 2.60 12.47 7.85
C ALA A 19 1.39 12.13 8.75
N ASN A 20 1.56 11.22 9.72
CA ASN A 20 0.51 10.68 10.58
C ASN A 20 -0.68 10.09 9.79
N LEU A 21 -0.42 9.62 8.57
CA LEU A 21 -1.39 8.96 7.72
C LEU A 21 -1.45 7.48 8.09
N SER A 22 -2.65 6.92 8.05
CA SER A 22 -2.89 5.51 8.32
C SER A 22 -3.31 4.79 7.05
N LEU A 23 -2.77 3.59 6.86
CA LEU A 23 -3.19 2.68 5.80
C LEU A 23 -4.16 1.65 6.38
N SER A 24 -5.08 1.14 5.56
CA SER A 24 -5.89 0.01 5.98
C SER A 24 -5.00 -1.21 6.26
N PRO A 25 -5.40 -2.11 7.18
CA PRO A 25 -4.60 -3.27 7.56
C PRO A 25 -4.23 -4.15 6.36
N GLU A 26 -5.14 -4.32 5.41
CA GLU A 26 -4.95 -5.16 4.22
C GLU A 26 -3.93 -4.54 3.24
N VAL A 27 -4.01 -3.23 3.01
CA VAL A 27 -3.02 -2.49 2.19
C VAL A 27 -1.64 -2.55 2.84
N TYR A 28 -1.58 -2.35 4.16
CA TYR A 28 -0.33 -2.42 4.90
C TYR A 28 0.30 -3.82 4.88
N ALA A 29 -0.53 -4.88 4.94
CA ALA A 29 -0.06 -6.26 4.83
C ALA A 29 0.57 -6.55 3.45
N LEU A 30 -0.08 -6.12 2.36
CA LEU A 30 0.46 -6.27 1.01
C LEU A 30 1.77 -5.50 0.82
N LEU A 31 1.86 -4.28 1.33
CA LEU A 31 3.10 -3.49 1.29
C LEU A 31 4.22 -4.14 2.13
N LYS A 32 3.89 -4.75 3.28
CA LYS A 32 4.87 -5.55 4.04
C LYS A 32 5.31 -6.80 3.30
N GLN A 33 4.41 -7.46 2.57
CA GLN A 33 4.77 -8.58 1.72
C GLN A 33 5.70 -8.13 0.60
N ALA A 34 5.43 -6.98 -0.03
CA ALA A 34 6.27 -6.39 -1.09
C ALA A 34 7.71 -6.07 -0.64
N LEU A 35 7.95 -5.88 0.68
CA LEU A 35 9.30 -5.72 1.24
C LEU A 35 10.12 -7.02 1.23
N LYS A 36 9.45 -8.19 1.22
CA LYS A 36 10.08 -9.51 1.27
C LYS A 36 10.01 -10.24 -0.07
N ASP A 37 8.91 -10.04 -0.79
CA ASP A 37 8.59 -10.70 -2.05
C ASP A 37 8.37 -9.65 -3.15
N ARG A 38 9.20 -9.70 -4.19
CA ARG A 38 9.16 -8.73 -5.31
C ARG A 38 8.07 -9.04 -6.33
N ASN A 39 7.23 -10.04 -6.08
CA ASN A 39 6.16 -10.44 -6.97
C ASN A 39 4.84 -9.70 -6.68
N VAL A 40 4.78 -8.86 -5.65
CA VAL A 40 3.62 -7.99 -5.42
C VAL A 40 3.54 -6.91 -6.50
N ASP A 41 2.38 -6.82 -7.15
CA ASP A 41 2.11 -5.80 -8.17
C ASP A 41 1.39 -4.59 -7.57
N THR A 42 1.74 -3.40 -8.05
CA THR A 42 1.06 -2.16 -7.68
C THR A 42 -0.43 -2.19 -8.04
N ASN A 43 -0.84 -2.97 -9.04
CA ASN A 43 -2.25 -3.10 -9.41
C ASN A 43 -3.07 -3.80 -8.32
N ASP A 44 -2.50 -4.78 -7.61
CA ASP A 44 -3.20 -5.46 -6.50
C ASP A 44 -3.52 -4.47 -5.37
N ILE A 45 -2.57 -3.58 -5.08
CA ILE A 45 -2.72 -2.52 -4.08
C ILE A 45 -3.69 -1.44 -4.57
N GLU A 46 -3.63 -1.07 -5.85
CA GLU A 46 -4.53 -0.08 -6.46
C GLU A 46 -6.00 -0.55 -6.41
N ILE A 47 -6.27 -1.81 -6.79
CA ILE A 47 -7.60 -2.40 -6.75
C ILE A 47 -8.16 -2.37 -5.33
N LEU A 48 -7.32 -2.75 -4.36
CA LEU A 48 -7.69 -2.75 -2.94
C LEU A 48 -7.98 -1.33 -2.44
N LEU A 49 -7.19 -0.33 -2.81
CA LEU A 49 -7.46 1.06 -2.47
C LEU A 49 -8.79 1.54 -3.10
N LYS A 50 -9.01 1.25 -4.39
CA LYS A 50 -10.24 1.61 -5.09
C LYS A 50 -11.48 0.97 -4.47
N SER A 51 -11.39 -0.26 -3.96
CA SER A 51 -12.53 -0.90 -3.30
C SER A 51 -12.92 -0.20 -2.00
N TYR A 52 -11.97 0.28 -1.19
CA TYR A 52 -12.28 1.07 0.01
C TYR A 52 -12.96 2.40 -0.29
N PHE A 53 -12.49 3.12 -1.32
CA PHE A 53 -13.07 4.42 -1.70
C PHE A 53 -14.43 4.27 -2.40
N SER A 54 -14.65 3.16 -3.11
CA SER A 54 -15.93 2.87 -3.76
C SER A 54 -16.98 2.30 -2.80
N ALA A 55 -16.55 1.68 -1.70
CA ALA A 55 -17.42 1.15 -0.65
C ALA A 55 -17.76 2.18 0.45
N SER A 56 -17.20 3.40 0.39
CA SER A 56 -17.57 4.48 1.31
C SER A 56 -18.84 5.17 0.80
N PRO A 57 -20.02 5.00 1.43
CA PRO A 57 -21.16 5.84 1.09
C PRO A 57 -20.76 7.30 1.41
N LYS A 58 -20.99 8.20 0.45
CA LYS A 58 -20.95 9.65 0.70
C LYS A 58 -21.81 9.93 1.93
N SER A 59 -21.17 10.34 3.03
CA SER A 59 -21.84 11.03 4.13
C SER A 59 -21.96 12.50 3.78
#